data_AF-A0A2D9Q7A0-F1
#
_entry.id   AF-A0A2D9Q7A0-F1
#
_cell.length_a   1.000
_cell.length_b   1.000
_cell.length_c   1.000
_cell.angle_alpha   90.00
_cell.angle_beta   90.00
_cell.angle_gamma   90.00
#
_symmetry.space_group_name_H-M   'P 1'
#
loop_
_entity.id
_entity.type
_entity.pdbx_description
1 polymer ?
#
loop_
_entity_poly.entity_id
_entity_poly.type
_entity_poly.pdbx_seq_one_letter_code
_entity_poly.pdbx_strand_id
1 'polypeptide(L)'
;MVEQIIINLITMMVLAWILSIAIHELAHILYYKWRVGSWPTVWFEKGAICVGTNLEIRKLQPTHRREFYIVGPLLGFLVYVVIPSEVVAAVACIPYILGCRWDLKRFVE
;
A
#
# COMPACT_ATOMS: atom_id res chain seq x y z
N MET A 1 1.72 -10.49 32.88
CA MET A 1 0.72 -9.46 32.52
C MET A 1 1.27 -8.46 31.51
N VAL A 2 2.42 -7.83 31.77
CA VAL A 2 3.05 -6.85 30.86
C VAL A 2 3.49 -7.48 29.52
N GLU A 3 4.11 -8.66 29.53
CA GLU A 3 4.56 -9.35 28.31
C GLU A 3 3.41 -9.65 27.33
N GLN A 4 2.26 -10.08 27.85
CA GLN A 4 1.07 -10.36 27.02
C GLN A 4 0.52 -9.09 26.36
N ILE A 5 0.58 -7.95 27.05
CA ILE A 5 0.16 -6.65 26.51
C ILE A 5 1.08 -6.24 25.36
N ILE A 6 2.40 -6.44 25.52
CA ILE A 6 3.39 -6.14 24.48
C ILE A 6 3.17 -7.02 23.25
N ILE A 7 2.97 -8.33 23.44
CA ILE A 7 2.71 -9.27 22.33
C ILE A 7 1.45 -8.85 21.57
N ASN A 8 0.35 -8.57 22.27
CA ASN A 8 -0.90 -8.16 21.65
C ASN A 8 -0.74 -6.84 20.86
N LEU A 9 0.02 -5.88 21.38
CA LEU A 9 0.35 -4.63 20.68
C LEU A 9 1.12 -4.90 19.39
N ILE A 10 2.18 -5.71 19.44
CA ILE A 10 2.99 -6.08 18.26
C ILE A 10 2.12 -6.80 17.24
N THR A 11 1.29 -7.76 17.67
CA THR A 11 0.38 -8.49 16.77
C THR A 11 -0.60 -7.55 16.07
N MET A 12 -1.24 -6.63 16.80
CA MET A 12 -2.15 -5.65 16.21
C MET A 12 -1.43 -4.73 15.21
N MET A 13 -0.20 -4.32 15.51
CA MET A 13 0.61 -3.48 14.63
C MET A 13 0.99 -4.21 13.34
N VAL A 14 1.40 -5.48 13.43
CA VAL A 14 1.74 -6.30 12.26
C VAL A 14 0.50 -6.54 11.40
N LEU A 15 -0.64 -6.86 12.00
CA LEU A 15 -1.89 -7.07 11.27
C LEU A 15 -2.38 -5.79 10.57
N ALA A 16 -2.32 -4.65 11.26
CA ALA A 16 -2.66 -3.35 10.69
C ALA A 16 -1.76 -3.00 9.50
N TRP A 17 -0.46 -3.29 9.61
CA TRP A 17 0.49 -3.08 8.53
C TRP A 17 0.20 -3.95 7.31
N ILE A 18 0.00 -5.26 7.50
CA ILE A 18 -0.35 -6.19 6.41
C ILE A 18 -1.65 -5.76 5.72
N LEU A 19 -2.67 -5.38 6.51
CA LEU A 19 -3.96 -4.93 5.98
C LEU A 19 -3.81 -3.65 5.14
N SER A 20 -3.01 -2.68 5.60
CA SER A 20 -2.77 -1.46 4.85
C SER A 20 -2.05 -1.73 3.52
N ILE A 21 -1.01 -2.58 3.51
CA ILE A 21 -0.36 -2.99 2.25
C ILE A 21 -1.36 -3.67 1.32
N ALA A 22 -2.16 -4.61 1.83
CA ALA A 22 -3.14 -5.30 1.01
C ALA A 22 -4.15 -4.32 0.37
N ILE A 23 -4.59 -3.31 1.12
CA ILE A 23 -5.52 -2.29 0.63
C ILE A 23 -4.83 -1.35 -0.38
N HIS A 24 -3.59 -0.94 -0.11
CA HIS A 24 -2.76 -0.16 -1.04
C HIS A 24 -2.64 -0.87 -2.40
N GLU A 25 -2.27 -2.16 -2.39
CA GLU A 25 -2.09 -2.93 -3.62
C GLU A 25 -3.42 -3.23 -4.31
N LEU A 26 -4.47 -3.52 -3.54
CA LEU A 26 -5.81 -3.70 -4.10
C LEU A 26 -6.32 -2.42 -4.80
N ALA A 27 -6.03 -1.25 -4.23
CA ALA A 27 -6.36 0.04 -4.84
C ALA A 27 -5.70 0.21 -6.21
N HIS A 28 -4.41 -0.11 -6.32
CA HIS A 28 -3.68 -0.13 -7.59
C HIS A 28 -4.33 -1.08 -8.61
N ILE A 29 -4.67 -2.30 -8.20
CA ILE A 29 -5.33 -3.30 -9.07
C ILE A 29 -6.67 -2.78 -9.59
N LEU A 30 -7.51 -2.28 -8.70
CA LEU A 30 -8.85 -1.80 -9.03
C LEU A 30 -8.79 -0.56 -9.92
N TYR A 31 -7.89 0.37 -9.63
CA TYR A 31 -7.67 1.55 -10.45
C TYR A 31 -7.20 1.17 -11.86
N TYR A 32 -6.23 0.26 -11.97
CA TYR A 32 -5.75 -0.22 -13.26
C TYR A 32 -6.87 -0.89 -14.06
N LYS A 33 -7.62 -1.80 -13.43
CA LYS A 33 -8.76 -2.46 -14.08
C LYS A 33 -9.79 -1.45 -14.58
N TRP A 34 -10.07 -0.42 -13.79
CA TRP A 34 -11.02 0.62 -14.18
C TRP A 34 -10.54 1.45 -15.37
N ARG A 35 -9.23 1.76 -15.45
CA ARG A 35 -8.66 2.56 -16.54
C ARG A 35 -8.33 1.78 -17.81
N VAL A 36 -7.92 0.52 -17.69
CA VAL A 36 -7.44 -0.32 -18.82
C VAL A 36 -8.49 -1.33 -19.27
N GLY A 37 -9.44 -1.70 -18.41
CA GLY A 37 -10.49 -2.68 -18.71
C GLY A 37 -10.06 -4.15 -18.54
N SER A 38 -8.77 -4.40 -18.27
CA SER A 38 -8.22 -5.74 -18.01
C SER A 38 -7.60 -5.83 -16.62
N TRP A 39 -7.51 -7.04 -16.08
CA TRP A 39 -6.80 -7.27 -14.82
C TRP A 39 -5.28 -7.12 -15.01
N PRO A 40 -4.57 -6.46 -14.09
CA PRO A 40 -3.12 -6.44 -14.12
C PRO A 40 -2.56 -7.76 -13.61
N THR A 41 -1.36 -8.11 -14.08
CA THR A 41 -0.58 -9.20 -13.49
C THR A 41 -0.06 -8.76 -12.13
N VAL A 42 -0.24 -9.60 -11.10
CA VAL A 42 0.24 -9.35 -9.72
C VAL A 42 1.40 -10.32 -9.44
N TRP A 43 2.53 -9.82 -8.92
CA TRP A 43 3.66 -10.70 -8.54
C TRP A 43 4.31 -10.24 -7.24
N PHE A 44 4.83 -11.19 -6.47
CA PHE A 44 5.53 -10.86 -5.22
C PHE A 44 6.99 -10.56 -5.54
N GLU A 45 7.45 -9.34 -5.26
CA GLU A 45 8.87 -9.00 -5.37
C GLU A 45 9.45 -8.73 -3.98
N LYS A 46 10.50 -9.48 -3.61
CA LYS A 46 11.30 -9.27 -2.38
C LYS A 46 10.47 -9.24 -1.07
N GLY A 47 9.43 -10.06 -0.97
CA GLY A 47 8.62 -10.18 0.25
C GLY A 47 7.63 -9.04 0.48
N ALA A 48 7.48 -8.12 -0.49
CA ALA A 48 6.37 -7.19 -0.56
C ALA A 48 5.36 -7.69 -1.62
N ILE A 49 4.07 -7.52 -1.32
CA ILE A 49 3.05 -7.55 -2.38
C ILE A 49 3.32 -6.30 -3.18
N CYS A 50 3.82 -6.45 -4.40
CA CYS A 50 3.92 -5.35 -5.34
C CYS A 50 2.99 -5.72 -6.48
N VAL A 51 1.99 -4.93 -6.81
CA VAL A 51 1.27 -5.18 -8.06
C VAL A 51 2.30 -5.05 -9.17
N GLY A 52 2.29 -6.03 -10.05
CA GLY A 52 3.22 -6.21 -11.13
C GLY A 52 3.11 -5.17 -12.23
N THR A 53 3.38 -3.93 -11.85
CA THR A 53 2.89 -2.77 -12.56
C THR A 53 3.96 -2.08 -13.36
N ASN A 54 5.25 -2.39 -13.16
CA ASN A 54 6.32 -1.78 -13.94
C ASN A 54 6.15 -1.96 -15.46
N LEU A 55 5.70 -3.14 -15.91
CA LEU A 55 5.47 -3.42 -17.33
C LEU A 55 4.07 -3.00 -17.79
N GLU A 56 3.08 -3.04 -16.90
CA GLU A 56 1.68 -2.78 -17.24
C GLU A 56 1.24 -1.32 -17.11
N ILE A 57 1.87 -0.52 -16.25
CA ILE A 57 1.68 0.95 -16.15
C ILE A 57 1.93 1.62 -17.51
N ARG A 58 2.74 1.02 -18.37
CA ARG A 58 2.97 1.55 -19.73
C ARG A 58 1.67 1.63 -20.55
N LYS A 59 0.69 0.78 -20.28
CA LYS A 59 -0.64 0.81 -20.91
C LYS A 59 -1.53 1.95 -20.40
N LEU A 60 -1.22 2.52 -19.23
CA LEU A 60 -1.90 3.71 -18.73
C LEU A 60 -1.43 4.95 -19.48
N GLN A 61 -2.37 5.84 -19.79
CA GLN A 61 -2.07 7.19 -20.25
C GLN A 61 -1.25 7.96 -19.20
N PRO A 62 -0.38 8.91 -19.58
CA PRO A 62 0.51 9.62 -18.66
C PRO A 62 -0.20 10.26 -17.45
N THR A 63 -1.40 10.82 -17.65
CA THR A 63 -2.24 11.37 -16.58
C THR A 63 -2.65 10.29 -15.57
N HIS A 64 -3.12 9.14 -16.06
CA HIS A 64 -3.52 8.01 -15.22
C HIS A 64 -2.33 7.33 -14.52
N ARG A 65 -1.09 7.47 -15.05
CA ARG A 65 0.10 6.99 -14.35
C ARG A 65 0.35 7.76 -13.06
N ARG A 66 0.21 9.09 -13.10
CA ARG A 66 0.35 9.94 -11.92
C ARG A 66 -0.72 9.63 -10.88
N GLU A 67 -1.97 9.49 -11.31
CA GLU A 67 -3.07 9.09 -10.44
C GLU A 67 -2.85 7.69 -9.83
N PHE A 68 -2.34 6.74 -10.62
CA PHE A 68 -1.97 5.41 -10.14
C PHE A 68 -0.95 5.50 -9.00
N TYR A 69 0.13 6.28 -9.14
CA TYR A 69 1.11 6.45 -8.05
C TYR A 69 0.57 7.14 -6.79
N ILE A 70 -0.63 7.73 -6.84
CA ILE A 70 -1.26 8.41 -5.70
C ILE A 70 -2.32 7.53 -5.04
N VAL A 71 -3.09 6.76 -5.82
CA VAL A 71 -4.29 6.06 -5.33
C VAL A 71 -3.96 4.95 -4.32
N GLY A 72 -2.91 4.16 -4.59
CA GLY A 72 -2.43 3.12 -3.68
C GLY A 72 -2.01 3.70 -2.33
N PRO A 73 -1.11 4.70 -2.31
CA PRO A 73 -0.79 5.42 -1.10
C PRO A 73 -2.04 5.98 -0.42
N LEU A 74 -2.86 6.80 -1.07
CA LEU A 74 -3.98 7.48 -0.42
C LEU A 74 -4.94 6.50 0.29
N LEU A 75 -5.30 5.38 -0.35
CA LEU A 75 -6.18 4.38 0.25
C LEU A 75 -5.50 3.57 1.36
N GLY A 76 -4.22 3.22 1.20
CA GLY A 76 -3.45 2.60 2.29
C GLY A 76 -3.32 3.53 3.51
N PHE A 77 -3.21 4.85 3.29
CA PHE A 77 -3.15 5.86 4.35
C PHE A 77 -4.49 6.02 5.08
N LEU A 78 -5.61 6.01 4.36
CA LEU A 78 -6.94 6.13 4.96
C LEU A 78 -7.23 5.01 5.96
N VAL A 79 -6.73 3.79 5.70
CA VAL A 79 -6.85 2.67 6.64
C VAL A 79 -6.11 2.96 7.95
N TYR A 80 -4.98 3.68 7.91
CA TYR A 80 -4.25 4.09 9.11
C TYR A 80 -4.99 5.11 9.95
N VAL A 81 -5.66 6.08 9.32
CA VAL A 81 -6.39 7.15 10.03
C VAL A 81 -7.57 6.58 10.83
N VAL A 82 -8.11 5.44 10.42
CA VAL A 82 -9.22 4.76 11.11
C VAL A 82 -8.74 3.91 12.29
N ILE A 83 -7.43 3.69 12.45
CA ILE A 83 -6.88 2.95 13.60
C ILE A 83 -6.92 3.84 14.85
N PRO A 84 -7.67 3.47 15.89
CA PRO A 84 -7.96 4.34 17.03
C PRO A 84 -6.77 4.55 17.98
N SER A 85 -5.61 3.94 17.73
CA SER A 85 -4.43 4.05 18.58
C SER A 85 -3.31 4.81 17.87
N GLU A 86 -2.98 5.98 18.42
CA GLU A 86 -1.91 6.85 17.92
C GLU A 86 -0.54 6.15 17.89
N VAL A 87 -0.28 5.25 18.85
CA VAL A 87 0.96 4.46 18.92
C VAL A 87 1.02 3.44 17.78
N VAL A 88 -0.11 2.76 17.51
CA VAL A 88 -0.20 1.79 16.40
C VAL A 88 -0.10 2.51 15.06
N ALA A 89 -0.73 3.69 14.94
CA ALA A 89 -0.66 4.53 13.75
C ALA A 89 0.78 5.01 13.48
N ALA A 90 1.50 5.50 14.50
CA ALA A 90 2.87 6.00 14.35
C ALA A 90 3.85 4.91 13.92
N VAL A 91 3.80 3.72 14.54
CA VAL A 91 4.75 2.65 14.20
C VAL A 91 4.40 1.99 12.87
N ALA A 92 3.12 1.83 12.56
CA ALA A 92 2.72 1.23 11.30
C ALA A 92 2.83 2.19 10.10
N CYS A 93 2.95 3.50 10.34
CA CYS A 93 3.28 4.51 9.33
C CYS A 93 4.68 4.32 8.72
N ILE A 94 5.67 3.88 9.51
CA ILE A 94 7.06 3.72 9.04
C ILE A 94 7.16 2.66 7.91
N PRO A 95 6.64 1.42 8.07
CA PRO A 95 6.61 0.44 7.00
C PRO A 95 5.79 0.86 5.77
N TYR A 96 4.71 1.62 5.97
CA TYR A 96 3.89 2.12 4.88
C TYR A 96 4.60 3.19 4.05
N ILE A 97 5.29 4.13 4.70
CA ILE A 97 6.16 5.09 4.00
C ILE A 97 7.26 4.36 3.23
N LEU A 98 7.84 3.30 3.82
CA LEU A 98 8.83 2.46 3.14
C LEU A 98 8.24 1.71 1.93
N GLY A 99 7.00 1.23 2.01
CA GLY A 99 6.27 0.62 0.89
C GLY A 99 5.93 1.62 -0.21
N CYS A 100 5.44 2.81 0.15
CA CYS A 100 5.10 3.88 -0.80
C CYS A 100 6.33 4.56 -1.42
N ARG A 101 7.54 4.31 -0.90
CA ARG A 101 8.79 4.90 -1.40
C ARG A 101 8.98 4.63 -2.89
N TRP A 102 8.54 3.48 -3.37
CA TRP A 102 8.62 3.12 -4.78
C TRP A 102 7.71 3.99 -5.64
N ASP A 103 6.44 4.15 -5.25
CA ASP A 103 5.46 5.03 -5.94
C ASP A 103 5.92 6.49 -5.93
N LEU A 104 6.39 6.97 -4.78
CA LEU A 104 6.90 8.34 -4.62
C LEU A 104 8.11 8.62 -5.52
N LYS A 105 9.05 7.68 -5.62
CA LYS A 105 10.20 7.81 -6.51
C LYS A 105 9.76 7.91 -7.98
N ARG A 106 8.81 7.08 -8.39
CA ARG A 106 8.26 7.07 -9.77
C ARG A 106 7.38 8.28 -10.10
N PHE A 107 6.75 8.88 -9.10
CA PHE A 107 5.96 10.10 -9.28
C PHE A 107 6.83 11.34 -9.57
N VAL A 108 8.03 11.38 -9.00
CA VAL A 108 8.98 12.49 -9.14
C VAL A 108 9.80 12.42 -10.43
N GLU A 109 10.07 11.21 -10.94
CA GLU A 109 10.74 10.95 -12.23
C GLU A 109 9.84 11.28 -13.44
#